data_AF-A0AAV2QK23-F1
#
_entry.id   AF-A0AAV2QK23-F1
#
_cell.length_a   1.000
_cell.length_b   1.000
_cell.length_c   1.000
_cell.angle_alpha   90.00
_cell.angle_beta   90.00
_cell.angle_gamma   90.00
#
_symmetry.space_group_name_H-M   'P 1'
#
loop_
_entity.id
_entity.type
_entity.pdbx_description
1 polymer ?
#
loop_
_entity_poly.entity_id
_entity_poly.type
_entity_poly.pdbx_seq_one_letter_code
_entity_poly.pdbx_strand_id
1 'polypeptide(L)'
;EFERRLAEYTGKEAALFVASGTMGNLISVLAHCGRRGSEVLLGDQSHLFLYEQAGMAQLGGVQSHIVTNKPDGTFDIEDVISRVRGDDVHCPVTALICVENTHNVCGGKILPCDWIDK
;
A
#
# COMPACT_ATOMS: atom_id res chain seq x y z
N GLU A 1 -4.47 -1.96 -26.45
CA GLU A 1 -3.50 -0.89 -26.79
C GLU A 1 -3.11 -0.05 -25.58
N PHE A 2 -4.08 0.50 -24.83
CA PHE A 2 -3.84 1.32 -23.64
C PHE A 2 -2.94 0.66 -22.58
N GLU A 3 -3.28 -0.55 -22.14
CA GLU A 3 -2.51 -1.29 -21.14
C GLU A 3 -1.07 -1.61 -21.59
N ARG A 4 -0.88 -1.99 -22.86
CA ARG A 4 0.46 -2.20 -23.44
C ARG A 4 1.32 -0.93 -23.33
N ARG A 5 0.74 0.23 -23.68
CA ARG A 5 1.45 1.51 -23.58
C ARG A 5 1.80 1.84 -22.13
N LEU A 6 0.88 1.62 -21.17
CA LEU A 6 1.17 1.87 -19.75
C LEU A 6 2.26 0.97 -19.19
N ALA A 7 2.29 -0.31 -19.57
CA ALA A 7 3.36 -1.23 -19.22
C ALA A 7 4.73 -0.70 -19.71
N GLU A 8 4.80 -0.24 -20.97
CA GLU A 8 6.00 0.39 -21.53
C GLU A 8 6.41 1.67 -20.80
N TYR A 9 5.47 2.57 -20.52
CA TYR A 9 5.74 3.83 -19.82
C TYR A 9 6.26 3.63 -18.39
N THR A 10 5.77 2.59 -17.70
CA THR A 10 6.13 2.31 -16.30
C THR A 10 7.30 1.33 -16.17
N GLY A 11 7.82 0.82 -17.29
CA GLY A 11 8.87 -0.20 -17.30
C GLY A 11 8.43 -1.52 -16.65
N LYS A 12 7.13 -1.85 -16.70
CA LYS A 12 6.56 -3.11 -16.18
C LYS A 12 6.21 -4.05 -17.32
N GLU A 13 6.15 -5.35 -17.03
CA GLU A 13 5.84 -6.39 -18.02
C GLU A 13 4.38 -6.34 -18.51
N ALA A 14 3.47 -5.88 -17.65
CA ALA A 14 2.04 -5.77 -17.93
C ALA A 14 1.41 -4.61 -17.15
N ALA A 15 0.22 -4.18 -17.59
CA ALA A 15 -0.64 -3.24 -16.88
C ALA A 15 -2.10 -3.69 -17.02
N LEU A 16 -2.96 -3.20 -16.12
CA LEU A 16 -4.38 -3.53 -16.09
C LEU A 16 -5.21 -2.26 -15.91
N PHE A 17 -6.18 -2.03 -16.78
CA PHE A 17 -7.15 -0.95 -16.63
C PHE A 17 -8.28 -1.35 -15.68
N VAL A 18 -8.62 -0.45 -14.76
CA VAL A 18 -9.64 -0.65 -13.74
C VAL A 18 -10.60 0.53 -13.68
N ALA A 19 -11.79 0.31 -13.13
CA ALA A 19 -12.84 1.32 -13.11
C ALA A 19 -12.57 2.51 -12.18
N SER A 20 -11.70 2.36 -11.17
CA SER A 20 -11.36 3.41 -10.22
C SER A 20 -10.01 3.18 -9.53
N GLY A 21 -9.47 4.22 -8.88
CA GLY A 21 -8.28 4.10 -8.03
C GLY A 21 -8.48 3.14 -6.86
N THR A 22 -9.64 3.18 -6.21
CA THR A 22 -10.03 2.22 -5.15
C THR A 22 -10.01 0.78 -5.66
N MET A 23 -10.51 0.52 -6.87
CA MET A 23 -10.44 -0.81 -7.46
C MET A 23 -8.99 -1.22 -7.72
N GLY A 24 -8.16 -0.31 -8.25
CA GLY A 24 -6.73 -0.57 -8.49
C GLY A 24 -5.94 -0.91 -7.24
N ASN A 25 -6.12 -0.14 -6.17
CA ASN A 25 -5.51 -0.39 -4.87
C ASN A 25 -6.00 -1.72 -4.28
N LEU A 26 -7.31 -1.95 -4.28
CA LEU A 26 -7.89 -3.17 -3.75
C LEU A 26 -7.36 -4.42 -4.45
N ILE A 27 -7.40 -4.48 -5.79
CA ILE A 27 -6.90 -5.67 -6.50
C ILE A 27 -5.40 -5.87 -6.31
N SER A 28 -4.63 -4.79 -6.16
CA SER A 28 -3.19 -4.87 -5.86
C SER A 28 -2.97 -5.49 -4.49
N VAL A 29 -3.71 -5.05 -3.47
CA VAL A 29 -3.69 -5.67 -2.14
C VAL A 29 -4.07 -7.15 -2.21
N LEU A 30 -5.14 -7.50 -2.92
CA LEU A 30 -5.57 -8.90 -3.06
C LEU A 30 -4.53 -9.78 -3.79
N ALA A 31 -3.84 -9.23 -4.79
CA ALA A 31 -2.81 -9.95 -5.53
C ALA A 31 -1.53 -10.15 -4.71
N HIS A 32 -1.13 -9.16 -3.91
CA HIS A 32 0.06 -9.23 -3.07
C HIS A 32 -0.18 -9.97 -1.74
N CYS A 33 -1.39 -9.92 -1.19
CA CYS A 33 -1.78 -10.64 0.02
C CYS A 33 -2.38 -12.00 -0.35
N GLY A 34 -1.52 -12.98 -0.61
CA GLY A 34 -1.93 -14.30 -1.12
C GLY A 34 -2.79 -15.16 -0.18
N ARG A 35 -3.15 -14.68 1.02
CA ARG A 35 -4.03 -15.37 1.97
C ARG A 35 -4.83 -14.41 2.85
N ARG A 36 -6.00 -14.85 3.30
CA ARG A 36 -6.74 -14.19 4.40
C ARG A 36 -5.90 -14.22 5.68
N GLY A 37 -5.99 -13.18 6.50
CA GLY A 37 -5.14 -12.99 7.67
C GLY A 37 -3.74 -12.46 7.34
N SER A 38 -3.52 -11.99 6.10
CA SER A 38 -2.33 -11.19 5.79
C SER A 38 -2.46 -9.79 6.40
N GLU A 39 -1.32 -9.12 6.53
CA GLU A 39 -1.22 -7.75 7.04
C GLU A 39 -0.56 -6.83 6.02
N VAL A 40 -1.10 -5.62 5.89
CA VAL A 40 -0.54 -4.52 5.09
C VAL A 40 -0.06 -3.42 6.03
N LEU A 41 1.20 -3.02 5.91
CA LEU A 41 1.76 -1.86 6.56
C LEU A 41 1.54 -0.61 5.71
N LEU A 42 0.97 0.44 6.28
CA LEU A 42 0.69 1.69 5.57
C LEU A 42 0.57 2.88 6.53
N GLY A 43 0.68 4.09 5.99
CA GLY A 43 0.53 5.31 6.76
C GLY A 43 -0.90 5.52 7.29
N ASP A 44 -1.02 6.06 8.52
CA ASP A 44 -2.29 6.40 9.18
C ASP A 44 -3.10 7.51 8.48
N GLN A 45 -2.48 8.23 7.54
CA GLN A 45 -3.12 9.25 6.71
C GLN A 45 -3.31 8.84 5.26
N SER A 46 -3.02 7.58 4.90
CA SER A 46 -3.16 7.09 3.54
C SER A 46 -4.62 6.93 3.11
N HIS A 47 -4.87 7.13 1.81
CA HIS A 47 -6.16 6.97 1.17
C HIS A 47 -6.71 5.55 1.32
N LEU A 48 -5.83 4.56 1.19
CA LEU A 48 -6.16 3.14 1.34
C LEU A 48 -6.71 2.84 2.75
N PHE A 49 -6.18 3.50 3.77
CA PHE A 49 -6.67 3.38 5.15
C PHE A 49 -7.96 4.18 5.40
N LEU A 50 -8.01 5.45 4.97
CA LEU A 50 -9.07 6.38 5.37
C LEU A 50 -10.32 6.36 4.47
N TYR A 51 -10.16 6.17 3.16
CA TYR A 51 -11.19 6.54 2.17
C TYR A 51 -11.67 5.39 1.28
N GLU A 52 -11.18 4.16 1.50
CA GLU A 52 -11.53 3.00 0.67
C GLU A 52 -12.50 2.02 1.34
N GLN A 53 -13.32 2.52 2.27
CA GLN A 53 -14.39 1.76 2.92
C GLN A 53 -13.90 0.45 3.56
N ALA A 54 -12.65 0.43 4.04
CA ALA A 54 -11.98 -0.76 4.56
C ALA A 54 -12.02 -1.97 3.59
N GLY A 55 -12.00 -1.74 2.28
CA GLY A 55 -12.16 -2.78 1.25
C GLY A 55 -11.18 -3.94 1.39
N MET A 56 -9.93 -3.67 1.80
CA MET A 56 -8.94 -4.72 2.05
C MET A 56 -9.35 -5.68 3.18
N ALA A 57 -9.97 -5.17 4.24
CA ALA A 57 -10.49 -5.99 5.34
C ALA A 57 -11.75 -6.74 4.89
N GLN A 58 -12.70 -6.03 4.27
CA GLN A 58 -14.00 -6.60 3.88
C GLN A 58 -13.87 -7.70 2.82
N LEU A 59 -13.08 -7.46 1.77
CA LEU A 59 -13.00 -8.35 0.60
C LEU A 59 -11.77 -9.26 0.68
N GLY A 60 -10.63 -8.73 1.14
CA GLY A 60 -9.38 -9.47 1.25
C GLY A 60 -9.20 -10.25 2.54
N GLY A 61 -9.92 -9.91 3.61
CA GLY A 61 -9.60 -10.42 4.94
C GLY A 61 -8.17 -10.02 5.35
N VAL A 62 -7.74 -8.82 4.96
CA VAL A 62 -6.40 -8.29 5.19
C VAL A 62 -6.46 -7.25 6.31
N GLN A 63 -5.56 -7.38 7.29
CA GLN A 63 -5.43 -6.45 8.41
C GLN A 63 -4.57 -5.24 8.01
N SER A 64 -4.98 -4.03 8.41
CA SER A 64 -4.10 -2.87 8.41
C SER A 64 -3.20 -2.85 9.64
N HIS A 65 -1.94 -2.52 9.43
CA HIS A 65 -1.01 -2.16 10.50
C HIS A 65 -0.44 -0.78 10.18
N ILE A 66 -0.81 0.20 10.99
CA ILE A 66 -0.57 1.60 10.66
C ILE A 66 0.72 2.14 11.27
N VAL A 67 1.47 2.91 10.48
CA VAL A 67 2.58 3.76 10.94
C VAL A 67 2.17 5.22 10.86
N THR A 68 2.73 6.06 11.73
CA THR A 68 2.39 7.49 11.73
C THR A 68 3.08 8.21 10.58
N ASN A 69 2.28 8.85 9.71
CA ASN A 69 2.82 9.73 8.69
C ASN A 69 3.44 10.98 9.32
N LYS A 70 4.60 11.40 8.80
CA LYS A 70 5.21 12.70 9.02
C LYS A 70 4.48 13.77 8.18
N PRO A 71 4.60 15.06 8.52
CA PRO A 71 3.97 16.14 7.76
C PRO A 71 4.39 16.25 6.28
N ASP A 72 5.49 15.60 5.89
CA ASP A 72 5.97 15.52 4.50
C ASP A 72 5.41 14.29 3.74
N GLY A 73 4.50 13.52 4.34
CA GLY A 73 3.91 12.32 3.76
C GLY A 73 4.72 11.04 3.98
N THR A 74 5.98 11.14 4.40
CA THR A 74 6.82 9.97 4.70
C THR A 74 6.41 9.34 6.04
N PHE A 75 7.06 8.24 6.42
CA PHE A 75 7.04 7.70 7.77
C PHE A 75 8.44 7.25 8.19
N ASP A 76 8.62 6.92 9.46
CA ASP A 76 9.90 6.41 9.95
C ASP A 76 10.15 4.98 9.46
N ILE A 77 11.26 4.77 8.76
CA ILE A 77 11.62 3.48 8.17
C ILE A 77 11.94 2.47 9.28
N GLU A 78 12.57 2.92 10.36
CA GLU A 78 12.87 2.03 11.50
C GLU A 78 11.59 1.58 12.20
N ASP A 79 10.57 2.45 12.27
CA ASP A 79 9.25 2.08 12.80
C ASP A 79 8.60 1.01 11.91
N VAL A 80 8.66 1.14 10.59
CA VAL A 80 8.17 0.14 9.63
C VAL A 80 8.89 -1.19 9.82
N ILE A 81 10.21 -1.19 9.83
CA ILE A 81 11.04 -2.41 10.00
C ILE A 81 10.67 -3.11 11.32
N SER A 82 10.52 -2.35 12.41
CA SER A 82 10.18 -2.90 13.72
C SER A 82 8.79 -3.55 13.79
N ARG A 83 7.91 -3.18 12.86
CA ARG A 83 6.51 -3.63 12.79
C ARG A 83 6.29 -4.77 11.82
N VAL A 84 7.26 -5.09 10.98
CA VAL A 84 7.21 -6.29 10.12
C VAL A 84 7.15 -7.52 11.01
N ARG A 85 6.08 -8.31 10.86
CA ARG A 85 5.86 -9.54 11.61
C ARG A 85 6.39 -10.73 10.84
N GLY A 86 7.07 -11.62 11.56
CA GLY A 86 7.58 -12.89 11.05
C GLY A 86 6.55 -14.02 11.09
N ASP A 87 7.05 -15.25 11.15
CA ASP A 87 6.24 -16.47 11.20
C ASP A 87 5.91 -16.84 12.66
N ASP A 88 4.89 -16.20 13.22
CA ASP A 88 4.31 -16.53 14.52
C ASP A 88 2.83 -16.93 14.32
N VAL A 89 2.43 -18.08 14.89
CA VAL A 89 1.08 -18.65 14.75
C VAL A 89 -0.04 -17.78 15.32
N HIS A 90 0.30 -16.86 16.21
CA HIS A 90 -0.63 -15.90 16.82
C HIS A 90 -0.72 -14.59 16.04
N CYS A 91 0.19 -14.35 15.10
CA CYS A 91 0.27 -13.10 14.35
C CYS A 91 -0.17 -13.26 12.90
N PRO A 92 -0.78 -12.22 12.31
CA PRO A 92 -0.86 -12.13 10.85
C PRO A 92 0.54 -11.94 10.26
N VAL A 93 0.71 -12.35 9.01
CA VAL A 93 1.98 -12.16 8.28
C VAL A 93 1.93 -10.86 7.50
N THR A 94 2.94 -10.01 7.72
CA THR A 94 3.16 -8.79 6.94
C THR A 94 3.56 -9.19 5.51
N ALA A 95 2.67 -8.93 4.55
CA ALA A 95 2.85 -9.33 3.16
C ALA A 95 3.10 -8.15 2.21
N LEU A 96 2.74 -6.94 2.62
CA LEU A 96 2.81 -5.75 1.77
C LEU A 96 3.07 -4.49 2.60
N ILE A 97 3.88 -3.60 2.06
CA ILE A 97 4.04 -2.21 2.54
C ILE A 97 3.50 -1.30 1.44
N CYS A 98 2.62 -0.36 1.78
CA CYS A 98 2.05 0.60 0.85
C CYS A 98 2.54 2.03 1.16
N VAL A 99 2.94 2.74 0.11
CA VAL A 99 3.32 4.17 0.14
C VAL A 99 2.39 4.98 -0.77
N GLU A 100 2.09 6.22 -0.40
CA GLU A 100 1.21 7.11 -1.18
C GLU A 100 1.99 8.31 -1.75
N ASN A 101 2.05 8.42 -3.09
CA ASN A 101 2.72 9.52 -3.77
C ASN A 101 1.89 9.99 -4.98
N THR A 102 1.45 11.24 -5.06
CA THR A 102 1.56 12.34 -4.08
C THR A 102 0.63 12.15 -2.89
N HIS A 103 1.12 12.38 -1.68
CA HIS A 103 0.36 12.13 -0.45
C HIS A 103 -0.73 13.19 -0.25
N ASN A 104 -2.00 12.77 -0.30
CA ASN A 104 -3.17 13.64 -0.30
C ASN A 104 -3.36 14.36 1.04
N VAL A 105 -3.54 13.61 2.12
CA VAL A 105 -3.90 14.16 3.45
C VAL A 105 -2.80 15.05 4.03
N CYS A 106 -1.52 14.73 3.78
CA CYS A 106 -0.39 15.59 4.18
C CYS A 106 -0.24 16.87 3.33
N GLY A 107 -1.17 17.15 2.40
CA GLY A 107 -1.20 18.39 1.62
C GLY A 107 -0.51 18.28 0.26
N GLY A 108 -0.71 17.18 -0.46
CA GLY A 108 -0.16 16.96 -1.80
C GLY A 108 1.36 16.80 -1.81
N LYS A 109 1.92 16.16 -0.79
CA LYS A 109 3.38 16.04 -0.63
C LYS A 109 3.97 15.03 -1.60
N ILE A 110 5.16 15.35 -2.10
CA ILE A 110 5.95 14.45 -2.94
C ILE A 110 6.88 13.68 -2.01
N LEU A 111 6.84 12.35 -2.09
CA LEU A 111 7.78 11.53 -1.32
C LEU A 111 9.17 11.57 -1.97
N PRO A 112 10.25 11.83 -1.21
CA PRO A 112 11.61 11.81 -1.75
C PRO A 112 11.98 10.42 -2.30
N CYS A 113 12.60 10.36 -3.49
CA CYS A 113 12.99 9.07 -4.09
C CYS A 113 14.00 8.31 -3.22
N ASP A 114 14.94 9.02 -2.59
CA ASP A 114 15.92 8.44 -1.66
C ASP A 114 15.30 7.87 -0.38
N TRP A 115 14.06 8.25 -0.06
CA TRP A 115 13.27 7.62 0.98
C TRP A 115 12.54 6.38 0.47
N ILE A 116 12.02 6.40 -0.76
CA ILE A 116 11.35 5.24 -1.39
C ILE A 116 12.34 4.10 -1.65
N ASP A 117 13.58 4.41 -2.02
CA ASP A 117 14.61 3.43 -2.37
C ASP A 117 15.22 2.70 -1.16
N LYS A 118 14.89 3.13 0.07
CA LYS A 118 15.36 2.51 1.32
C LYS A 118 14.42 1.40 1.78
#